data_AF-A0A140K604-F1
#
_entry.id   AF-A0A140K604-F1
#
_cell.length_a   1.000
_cell.length_b   1.000
_cell.length_c   1.000
_cell.angle_alpha   90.00
_cell.angle_beta   90.00
_cell.angle_gamma   90.00
#
_symmetry.space_group_name_H-M   'P 1'
#
loop_
_entity.id
_entity.type
_entity.pdbx_description
1 polymer ?
#
loop_
_entity_poly.entity_id
_entity_poly.type
_entity_poly.pdbx_seq_one_letter_code
_entity_poly.pdbx_strand_id
1 'polypeptide(L)' 'MNKKQLEQLINVIINGKYSWACVLVLRFYGRNPLDYIPYRTYYRLIRDNDCNYNSLLTSTKNN' A
#
# COMPACT_ATOMS: atom_id res chain seq x y z
N MET A 1 15.91 -1.98 3.63
CA MET A 1 15.01 -0.90 4.09
C MET A 1 15.84 0.34 4.37
N ASN A 2 15.55 1.46 3.68
CA ASN A 2 16.29 2.72 3.82
C ASN A 2 15.67 3.61 4.92
N LYS A 3 16.44 4.55 5.51
CA LYS A 3 15.94 5.45 6.56
C LYS A 3 14.66 6.18 6.16
N LYS A 4 14.57 6.66 4.91
CA LYS A 4 13.37 7.35 4.41
C LYS A 4 12.11 6.46 4.41
N GLN A 5 12.27 5.18 4.07
CA GLN A 5 11.16 4.21 4.09
C GLN A 5 10.71 3.91 5.52
N LEU A 6 11.65 3.85 6.46
CA LEU A 6 11.35 3.68 7.88
C LEU A 6 10.60 4.89 8.45
N GLU A 7 11.05 6.12 8.15
CA GLU A 7 10.34 7.34 8.54
C GLU A 7 8.91 7.38 7.98
N GLN A 8 8.72 7.00 6.71
CA GLN A 8 7.40 6.88 6.11
C GLN A 8 6.54 5.84 6.85
N LEU A 9 7.11 4.69 7.21
CA LEU A 9 6.41 3.65 7.96
C LEU A 9 5.98 4.14 9.34
N ILE A 10 6.89 4.79 10.08
CA ILE A 10 6.62 5.36 11.41
C ILE A 10 5.48 6.38 11.32
N ASN A 11 5.51 7.28 10.33
CA ASN A 11 4.45 8.26 10.13
C ASN A 11 3.08 7.60 9.90
N VAL A 12 3.03 6.50 9.14
CA VAL A 12 1.79 5.76 8.89
C VAL A 12 1.26 5.11 10.18
N ILE A 13 2.16 4.60 11.03
CA ILE A 13 1.82 4.02 12.34
C ILE A 13 1.25 5.10 13.27
N ILE A 14 1.89 6.28 13.33
CA ILE A 14 1.41 7.42 14.15
C ILE A 14 0.02 7.86 13.70
N ASN A 15 -0.28 7.78 12.40
CA ASN A 15 -1.60 8.07 11.84
C ASN A 15 -2.65 6.95 12.08
N GLY A 16 -2.33 5.91 12.84
CA GLY A 16 -3.23 4.79 13.16
C GLY A 16 -3.52 3.87 11.98
N LYS A 17 -2.78 3.99 10.88
CA LYS A 17 -3.00 3.24 9.63
C LYS A 17 -2.20 1.93 9.63
N TYR A 18 -2.40 1.08 10.63
CA TYR A 18 -1.63 -0.15 10.84
C TYR A 18 -1.72 -1.13 9.66
N SER A 19 -2.91 -1.31 9.08
CA SER A 19 -3.09 -2.19 7.91
C SER A 19 -2.31 -1.70 6.69
N TRP A 20 -2.20 -0.38 6.50
CA TRP A 20 -1.37 0.21 5.44
C TRP A 20 0.13 0.08 5.74
N ALA A 21 0.52 0.20 7.01
CA ALA A 21 1.90 -0.06 7.43
C ALA A 21 2.34 -1.49 7.05
N CYS A 22 1.48 -2.50 7.25
CA CYS A 22 1.77 -3.87 6.82
C CYS A 22 2.02 -3.98 5.30
N VAL A 23 1.22 -3.28 4.49
CA VAL A 23 1.42 -3.23 3.03
C VAL A 23 2.77 -2.60 2.66
N LEU A 24 3.13 -1.49 3.31
CA LEU A 24 4.40 -0.81 3.08
C LEU A 24 5.60 -1.67 3.46
N VAL A 25 5.53 -2.37 4.59
CA VAL A 25 6.57 -3.32 4.99
C VAL A 25 6.79 -4.36 3.89
N LEU A 26 5.72 -5.03 3.44
CA LEU A 26 5.83 -6.05 2.39
C LEU A 26 6.48 -5.51 1.11
N ARG A 27 6.08 -4.30 0.68
CA ARG A 27 6.70 -3.61 -0.47
C ARG A 27 8.17 -3.27 -0.24
N PHE A 28 8.54 -2.78 0.95
CA PHE A 28 9.92 -2.42 1.26
C PHE A 28 10.86 -3.64 1.32
N TYR A 29 10.32 -4.81 1.63
CA TYR A 29 11.03 -6.08 1.57
C TYR A 29 10.99 -6.73 0.17
N GLY A 30 10.37 -6.09 -0.83
CA GLY A 30 10.26 -6.64 -2.19
C GLY A 30 9.37 -7.88 -2.28
N ARG A 31 8.51 -8.11 -1.28
CA ARG A 31 7.55 -9.22 -1.25
C ARG A 31 6.25 -8.79 -1.91
N ASN A 32 5.60 -9.71 -2.62
CA ASN A 32 4.30 -9.43 -3.21
C ASN A 32 3.24 -9.36 -2.10
N PRO A 33 2.54 -8.23 -1.90
CA PRO A 33 1.57 -8.10 -0.82
C PRO A 33 0.38 -9.07 -0.95
N LEU A 34 0.05 -9.50 -2.17
CA LEU A 34 -1.06 -10.41 -2.45
C LEU A 34 -0.84 -11.83 -1.90
N ASP A 35 0.42 -12.21 -1.64
CA ASP A 35 0.74 -13.52 -1.04
C ASP A 35 0.40 -13.57 0.46
N TYR A 36 0.25 -12.41 1.10
CA TYR A 36 0.03 -12.26 2.54
C TYR A 36 -1.32 -11.64 2.87
N ILE A 37 -1.84 -10.81 1.95
CA ILE A 37 -3.05 -10.02 2.15
C ILE A 37 -4.06 -10.43 1.08
N PRO A 38 -5.28 -10.84 1.49
CA PRO A 38 -6.34 -11.15 0.53
C PRO A 38 -6.59 -10.00 -0.44
N TYR A 39 -6.78 -10.33 -1.72
CA TYR A 39 -6.94 -9.35 -2.80
C TYR A 39 -7.92 -8.22 -2.47
N ARG A 40 -9.10 -8.56 -1.93
CA ARG A 40 -10.14 -7.58 -1.57
C ARG A 40 -9.65 -6.58 -0.52
N THR A 41 -8.89 -7.05 0.47
CA THR A 41 -8.33 -6.23 1.54
C THR A 41 -7.21 -5.35 1.00
N TYR A 42 -6.29 -5.92 0.21
CA TYR A 42 -5.21 -5.16 -0.41
C TYR A 42 -5.74 -4.04 -1.32
N TYR A 43 -6.70 -4.36 -2.19
CA TYR A 43 -7.31 -3.39 -3.08
C TYR A 43 -7.99 -2.24 -2.32
N ARG A 44 -8.71 -2.55 -1.23
CA ARG A 44 -9.34 -1.52 -0.38
C ARG A 44 -8.29 -0.61 0.25
N LEU A 45 -7.22 -1.19 0.80
CA LEU A 45 -6.12 -0.44 1.43
C LEU A 45 -5.41 0.50 0.45
N ILE A 46 -5.16 0.03 -0.78
CA ILE A 46 -4.56 0.82 -1.84
C ILE A 46 -5.46 1.99 -2.21
N ARG A 47 -6.75 1.75 -2.47
CA ARG A 47 -7.70 2.82 -2.83
C ARG A 47 -7.85 3.88 -1.73
N ASP A 48 -7.83 3.45 -0.47
CA ASP A 48 -8.03 4.35 0.67
C ASP A 48 -6.76 5.17 1.02
N ASN A 49 -5.57 4.79 0.53
CA ASN A 49 -4.29 5.41 0.89
C ASN A 49 -3.47 5.95 -0.27
N ASP A 50 -3.76 5.52 -1.49
CA ASP A 50 -3.04 5.91 -2.70
C ASP A 50 -3.99 6.69 -3.60
N CYS A 51 -3.93 8.02 -3.47
CA CYS A 51 -4.73 8.96 -4.26
C CYS A 51 -4.53 8.76 -5.78
N ASN A 52 -3.36 8.22 -6.16
CA ASN A 52 -2.95 8.01 -7.55
C ASN A 52 -3.37 6.65 -8.13
N TYR A 53 -3.82 5.68 -7.33
CA TYR A 53 -4.19 4.37 -7.87
C TYR A 53 -5.48 4.42 -8.69
N ASN A 54 -6.37 5.38 -8.39
CA ASN A 54 -7.59 5.59 -9.16
C ASN A 54 -7.30 6.04 -10.61
N SER A 55 -6.23 6.81 -10.86
CA SER A 55 -5.89 7.25 -12.23
C SER A 55 -5.38 6.09 -13.10
N LEU A 56 -4.64 5.14 -12.51
CA LEU A 56 -4.16 3.92 -13.19
C LEU A 56 -5.30 2.93 -13.52
N LEU A 57 -6.30 2.79 -12.65
CA LEU A 57 -7.47 1.96 -12.92
C LEU A 57 -8.42 2.57 -13.95
N THR A 58 -8.56 3.91 -14.00
CA THR A 58 -9.35 4.56 -15.04
C THR A 58 -8.73 4.40 -16.43
N SER A 59 -7.40 4.26 -16.54
CA SER A 59 -6.72 4.00 -17.81
C SER A 59 -6.88 2.56 -18.31
N THR A 60 -7.11 1.58 -17.42
CA THR A 60 -7.23 0.16 -17.80
C THR A 60 -8.65 -0.23 -18.21
N LYS A 61 -9.64 0.66 -18.04
CA LYS A 61 -11.04 0.40 -18.37
C LYS A 61 -11.45 0.79 -19.80
N ASN A 62 -10.51 1.30 -20.60
CA ASN A 62 -10.70 1.61 -22.02
C ASN A 62 -9.82 0.68 -22.86
N ASN A 63 -10.30 -0.55 -23.11
CA ASN A 63 -9.97 -1.40 -24.26
C ASN A 63 -10.90 -2.61 -24.29
#